data_AF-A0A2A2J1E3-F1
#
_entry.id   AF-A0A2A2J1E3-F1
#
_cell.length_a   1.000
_cell.length_b   1.000
_cell.length_c   1.000
_cell.angle_alpha   90.00
_cell.angle_beta   90.00
_cell.angle_gamma   90.00
#
_symmetry.space_group_name_H-M   'P 1'
#
loop_
_entity.id
_entity.type
_entity.pdbx_description
1 polymer ?
#
loop_
_entity_poly.entity_id
_entity_poly.type
_entity_poly.pdbx_seq_one_letter_code
_entity_poly.pdbx_strand_id
1 'polypeptide(L)'
;MSCPNLFSLDLSDNTALNDAGLRCIMTNLICLRELSLNRCYNVPPMLYLNCGYLRSLNVIGCTAEQGEIVLKDALRQTKVNSSPFNFTAKPTPPPAVTSIWGRSTK
;
A
#
# COMPACT_ATOMS: atom_id res chain seq x y z
N MET A 1 -21.10 -1.00 -1.11
CA MET A 1 -19.64 -0.91 -1.31
C MET A 1 -19.05 -2.30 -1.16
N SER A 2 -18.22 -2.73 -2.11
CA SER A 2 -17.64 -4.08 -2.13
C SER A 2 -16.31 -4.05 -1.38
N CYS A 3 -16.12 -4.94 -0.40
CA CYS A 3 -14.93 -5.07 0.47
C CYS A 3 -14.79 -4.08 1.66
N PRO A 4 -15.78 -3.96 2.56
CA PRO A 4 -15.70 -3.09 3.75
C PRO A 4 -14.57 -3.47 4.73
N ASN A 5 -14.08 -4.71 4.66
CA ASN A 5 -13.03 -5.24 5.53
C ASN A 5 -11.66 -5.29 4.85
N LEU A 6 -11.48 -4.62 3.70
CA LEU A 6 -10.18 -4.64 3.01
C LEU A 6 -9.12 -3.96 3.88
N PHE A 7 -8.11 -4.74 4.27
CA PHE A 7 -7.05 -4.29 5.17
C PHE A 7 -5.78 -3.83 4.42
N SER A 8 -5.43 -4.53 3.34
CA SER A 8 -4.23 -4.29 2.54
C SER A 8 -4.61 -4.23 1.06
N LEU A 9 -4.09 -3.23 0.34
CA LEU A 9 -4.33 -2.99 -1.07
C LEU A 9 -3.00 -2.68 -1.77
N ASP A 10 -2.71 -3.42 -2.84
CA ASP A 10 -1.56 -3.16 -3.71
C ASP A 10 -2.06 -2.89 -5.12
N LEU A 11 -1.75 -1.69 -5.63
CA LEU A 11 -2.03 -1.22 -6.98
C LEU A 11 -0.75 -0.72 -7.65
N SER A 12 0.41 -1.24 -7.26
CA SER A 12 1.69 -0.89 -7.88
C SER A 12 1.63 -1.06 -9.41
N ASP A 13 2.35 -0.21 -10.14
CA ASP A 13 2.39 -0.15 -11.62
C ASP A 13 1.06 0.23 -12.29
N ASN A 14 0.04 0.66 -11.52
CA ASN A 14 -1.21 1.13 -12.08
C ASN A 14 -1.07 2.56 -12.63
N THR A 15 -0.76 2.67 -13.92
CA THR A 15 -0.62 3.96 -14.62
C THR A 15 -1.95 4.69 -14.81
N ALA A 16 -3.10 4.04 -14.63
CA ALA A 16 -4.41 4.71 -14.69
C ALA A 16 -4.80 5.40 -13.37
N LEU A 17 -4.10 5.11 -12.27
CA LEU A 17 -4.40 5.69 -10.96
C LEU A 17 -4.02 7.17 -10.92
N ASN A 18 -4.99 8.02 -10.57
CA ASN A 18 -4.85 9.47 -10.46
C ASN A 18 -5.36 9.98 -9.10
N ASP A 19 -5.39 11.30 -8.91
CA ASP A 19 -5.91 11.96 -7.71
C ASP A 19 -7.31 11.49 -7.32
N ALA A 20 -8.25 11.44 -8.27
CA ALA A 20 -9.62 10.99 -8.00
C ALA A 20 -9.67 9.53 -7.52
N GLY A 21 -8.84 8.67 -8.11
CA GLY A 21 -8.70 7.27 -7.70
C GLY A 21 -8.16 7.14 -6.27
N LEU A 22 -7.10 7.88 -5.92
CA LEU A 22 -6.57 7.89 -4.56
C LEU A 22 -7.60 8.40 -3.56
N ARG A 23 -8.29 9.52 -3.84
CA ARG A 23 -9.35 10.03 -2.96
C ARG A 23 -10.45 8.98 -2.74
N CYS A 24 -10.89 8.32 -3.81
CA CYS A 24 -11.89 7.26 -3.72
C CYS A 24 -11.44 6.11 -2.80
N ILE A 25 -10.19 5.66 -2.92
CA ILE A 25 -9.60 4.65 -2.01
C ILE A 25 -9.70 5.13 -0.56
N MET A 26 -9.29 6.36 -0.29
CA MET A 26 -9.20 6.92 1.06
C MET A 26 -10.56 7.16 1.71
N THR A 27 -11.56 7.56 0.94
CA THR A 27 -12.91 7.84 1.46
C THR A 27 -13.73 6.57 1.68
N ASN A 28 -13.49 5.53 0.86
CA ASN A 28 -14.36 4.35 0.83
C ASN A 28 -13.77 3.18 1.64
N LEU A 29 -12.45 3.00 1.68
CA LEU A 29 -11.81 1.85 2.32
C LEU A 29 -11.45 2.15 3.78
N ILE A 30 -12.47 2.26 4.63
CA ILE A 30 -12.34 2.66 6.04
C ILE A 30 -11.45 1.73 6.91
N CYS A 31 -11.38 0.45 6.55
CA CYS A 31 -10.57 -0.56 7.25
C CYS A 31 -9.15 -0.68 6.68
N LEU A 32 -8.81 0.08 5.64
CA LEU A 32 -7.50 -0.01 5.01
C LEU A 32 -6.41 0.46 5.97
N ARG A 33 -5.33 -0.31 6.06
CA ARG A 33 -4.15 -0.01 6.89
C ARG A 33 -2.85 -0.10 6.11
N GLU A 34 -2.83 -0.82 4.99
CA GLU A 34 -1.64 -0.99 4.17
C GLU A 34 -1.98 -0.66 2.71
N LEU A 35 -1.21 0.26 2.12
CA LEU A 35 -1.40 0.71 0.75
C LEU A 35 -0.06 0.74 0.01
N SER A 36 0.00 0.05 -1.12
CA SER A 36 1.14 0.10 -2.04
C SER A 36 0.70 0.66 -3.39
N LEU A 37 1.32 1.78 -3.78
CA LEU A 37 1.10 2.52 -5.03
C LEU A 37 2.43 2.75 -5.76
N ASN A 38 3.35 1.78 -5.68
CA ASN A 38 4.68 1.95 -6.29
C ASN A 38 4.54 2.20 -7.79
N ARG A 39 5.33 3.13 -8.35
CA ARG A 39 5.32 3.48 -9.77
C ARG A 39 3.95 3.93 -10.33
N CYS A 40 3.06 4.45 -9.48
CA CYS A 40 1.82 5.12 -9.88
C CYS A 40 2.07 6.60 -10.17
N TYR A 41 2.64 6.90 -11.34
CA TYR A 41 3.18 8.23 -11.68
C TYR A 41 2.14 9.35 -11.85
N ASN A 42 0.85 9.01 -12.00
CA ASN A 42 -0.23 9.98 -12.23
C ASN A 42 -0.88 10.49 -10.94
N VAL A 43 -0.38 10.08 -9.77
CA VAL A 43 -0.83 10.58 -8.47
C VAL A 43 0.10 11.72 -8.01
N PRO A 44 -0.42 12.95 -7.82
CA PRO A 44 0.38 14.04 -7.28
C PRO A 44 1.00 13.70 -5.91
N PRO A 45 2.33 13.85 -5.72
CA PRO A 45 3.02 13.48 -4.48
C PRO A 45 2.45 14.06 -3.19
N MET A 46 1.95 15.30 -3.23
CA MET A 46 1.36 15.97 -2.06
C MET A 46 0.15 15.22 -1.50
N LEU A 47 -0.58 14.46 -2.32
CA LEU A 47 -1.77 13.75 -1.87
C LEU A 47 -1.45 12.56 -0.96
N TYR A 48 -0.22 12.04 -1.03
CA TYR A 48 0.23 11.00 -0.11
C TYR A 48 0.25 11.48 1.35
N LEU A 49 0.30 12.79 1.60
CA LEU A 49 0.20 13.36 2.96
C LEU A 49 -1.15 13.05 3.63
N ASN A 50 -2.20 12.81 2.85
CA ASN A 50 -3.50 12.44 3.38
C ASN A 50 -3.52 11.00 3.94
N CYS A 51 -2.49 10.19 3.66
CA CYS A 51 -2.41 8.77 4.01
C CYS A 51 -1.88 8.50 5.43
N GLY A 52 -1.76 9.52 6.28
CA GLY A 52 -1.17 9.39 7.62
C GLY A 52 -1.93 8.48 8.60
N TYR A 53 -3.17 8.10 8.29
CA TYR A 53 -3.94 7.14 9.07
C TYR A 53 -3.55 5.68 8.78
N LEU A 54 -2.78 5.43 7.71
CA LEU A 54 -2.32 4.09 7.36
C LEU A 54 -1.19 3.65 8.28
N ARG A 55 -1.12 2.33 8.51
CA ARG A 55 0.02 1.69 9.17
C ARG A 55 1.24 1.66 8.24
N SER A 56 1.03 1.44 6.94
CA SER A 56 2.09 1.34 5.93
C SER A 56 1.67 1.95 4.60
N LEU A 57 2.59 2.70 3.99
CA LEU A 57 2.45 3.29 2.67
C LEU A 57 3.71 3.02 1.84
N ASN A 58 3.56 2.42 0.66
CA ASN A 58 4.66 2.31 -0.31
C ASN A 58 4.33 3.12 -1.57
N VAL A 59 5.21 4.04 -1.93
CA VAL A 59 5.11 4.94 -3.10
C VAL A 59 6.44 5.00 -3.85
N ILE A 60 7.19 3.89 -3.85
CA ILE A 60 8.52 3.78 -4.45
C ILE A 60 8.44 4.16 -5.93
N GLY A 61 9.33 5.05 -6.37
CA GLY A 61 9.36 5.56 -7.73
C GLY A 61 8.32 6.64 -8.06
N CYS A 62 7.46 7.03 -7.12
CA CYS A 62 6.47 8.10 -7.36
C CYS A 62 6.97 9.48 -6.93
N THR A 63 8.01 9.55 -6.09
CA THR A 63 8.61 10.78 -5.60
C THR A 63 10.12 10.75 -5.74
N ALA A 64 10.76 11.91 -5.84
CA ALA A 64 12.19 12.03 -5.66
C ALA A 64 12.59 11.70 -4.21
N GLU A 65 13.89 11.48 -3.97
CA GLU A 65 14.44 11.15 -2.65
C GLU A 65 14.07 12.18 -1.57
N GLN A 66 14.20 13.48 -1.87
CA GLN A 66 13.76 14.53 -0.94
C GLN A 66 12.26 14.46 -0.65
N GLY A 67 11.44 14.06 -1.63
CA GLY A 67 10.00 13.88 -1.42
C GLY A 67 9.70 12.72 -0.45
N GLU A 68 10.47 11.63 -0.52
CA GLU A 68 10.34 10.53 0.43
C GLU A 68 10.72 10.95 1.86
N ILE A 69 11.78 11.75 2.03
CA ILE A 69 12.18 12.30 3.33
C ILE A 69 11.04 13.14 3.92
N VAL A 70 10.48 14.05 3.12
CA VAL A 70 9.34 14.89 3.54
C VAL A 70 8.13 14.04 3.94
N LEU A 71 7.81 12.98 3.18
CA LEU A 71 6.72 12.06 3.52
C LEU A 71 6.99 11.33 4.84
N LYS A 72 8.21 10.82 5.06
CA LYS A 72 8.59 10.17 6.31
C LYS A 72 8.49 11.12 7.51
N ASP A 73 8.91 12.37 7.35
CA ASP A 73 8.86 13.38 8.41
C ASP A 73 7.42 13.82 8.73
N ALA A 74 6.58 13.94 7.71
CA ALA A 74 5.18 14.33 7.86
C ALA A 74 4.31 13.20 8.41
N LEU A 75 4.54 11.96 7.97
CA LEU A 75 3.73 10.78 8.30
C LEU A 75 4.37 9.94 9.41
N ARG A 76 4.66 10.55 10.55
CA ARG A 76 5.44 9.92 11.65
C ARG A 76 4.88 8.58 12.17
N GLN A 77 3.58 8.35 12.01
CA GLN A 77 2.91 7.12 12.46
C GLN A 77 2.77 6.07 11.35
N THR A 78 3.08 6.42 10.10
CA THR A 78 2.98 5.55 8.93
C THR A 78 4.36 5.08 8.51
N LYS A 79 4.50 3.77 8.27
CA LYS A 79 5.72 3.22 7.69
C LYS A 79 5.78 3.53 6.20
N VAL A 80 6.55 4.55 5.81
CA VAL A 80 6.73 4.94 4.40
C VAL A 80 7.88 4.15 3.78
N ASN A 81 7.64 3.53 2.62
CA ASN A 81 8.60 2.76 1.80
C ASN A 81 9.42 1.72 2.59
N SER A 82 8.83 1.18 3.67
CA SER A 82 9.51 0.25 4.58
C SER A 82 9.36 -1.22 4.15
N SER A 83 8.60 -1.49 3.09
CA SER A 83 8.33 -2.86 2.62
C SER A 83 8.29 -2.88 1.09
N PRO A 84 9.44 -3.06 0.42
CA PRO A 84 9.51 -3.04 -1.05
C PRO A 84 8.81 -4.24 -1.71
N PHE A 85 8.51 -5.29 -0.94
CA PHE A 85 7.79 -6.46 -1.41
C PHE A 85 6.44 -6.56 -0.70
N ASN A 86 5.37 -6.86 -1.45
CA ASN A 86 4.12 -7.30 -0.84
C ASN A 86 4.25 -8.74 -0.33
N PHE A 87 3.42 -9.10 0.64
CA PHE A 87 3.26 -10.48 1.11
C PHE A 87 1.85 -11.03 0.87
N THR A 88 1.02 -10.24 0.17
CA THR A 88 -0.35 -10.62 -0.17
C THR A 88 -0.33 -11.92 -0.96
N ALA A 89 -1.04 -12.90 -0.43
CA ALA A 89 -1.14 -14.23 -1.01
C ALA A 89 0.21 -14.94 -1.26
N LYS A 90 1.32 -14.54 -0.63
CA LYS A 90 2.56 -15.33 -0.67
C LYS A 90 2.47 -16.52 0.28
N PRO A 91 2.88 -17.73 -0.13
CA PRO A 91 2.95 -18.88 0.76
C PRO A 91 4.03 -18.66 1.83
N THR A 92 3.82 -19.19 3.04
CA THR A 92 4.83 -19.18 4.10
C THR A 92 6.07 -19.95 3.62
N PRO A 93 7.29 -19.36 3.65
CA PRO A 93 8.48 -20.07 3.22
C PRO A 93 8.77 -21.31 4.11
N PRO A 94 9.42 -22.35 3.56
CA PRO A 94 9.72 -23.61 4.25
C PRO A 94 10.45 -23.42 5.59
N PRO A 95 10.35 -24.39 6.53
CA PRO A 95 9.94 -25.79 6.32
C PRO A 95 8.42 -26.05 6.45
N ALA A 96 7.60 -25.01 6.65
CA ALA A 96 6.18 -25.16 6.99
C ALA A 96 5.20 -25.12 5.80
N VAL A 97 5.53 -25.74 4.66
CA VAL A 97 4.55 -25.86 3.55
C VAL A 97 3.65 -27.07 3.79
N THR A 98 2.78 -26.95 4.78
CA THR A 98 1.62 -27.85 4.95
C THR A 98 0.32 -27.16 4.55
N SER A 99 0.34 -25.86 4.28
CA SER A 99 -0.82 -25.11 3.81
C SER A 99 -0.45 -23.86 3.00
N ILE A 100 -1.28 -23.52 2.02
CA ILE A 100 -1.27 -22.25 1.28
C ILE A 100 -2.57 -21.52 1.66
N TRP A 101 -2.45 -20.29 2.18
CA TRP A 101 -3.59 -19.48 2.62
C TRP A 101 -4.52 -20.19 3.62
N GLY A 102 -3.94 -20.97 4.55
CA GLY A 102 -4.71 -21.75 5.54
C GLY A 102 -5.40 -23.00 4.98
N ARG A 103 -5.15 -23.35 3.71
CA ARG A 103 -5.63 -24.58 3.09
C ARG A 103 -4.50 -25.57 2.94
N SER A 104 -4.70 -26.78 3.45
CA SER A 104 -3.73 -27.86 3.31
C SER A 104 -3.41 -28.12 1.83
N THR A 105 -2.14 -28.30 1.49
CA THR A 105 -1.68 -28.61 0.12
C THR A 105 -1.62 -30.12 -0.17
N LYS A 106 -2.29 -30.93 0.67
CA LYS A 106 -2.44 -32.37 0.49
C LYS A 106 -3.56 -32.69 -0.49
#